data_AF-A0ABD4U5S3-F1
#
_entry.id   AF-A0ABD4U5S3-F1
#
_cell.length_a   1.000
_cell.length_b   1.000
_cell.length_c   1.000
_cell.angle_alpha   90.00
_cell.angle_beta   90.00
_cell.angle_gamma   90.00
#
_symmetry.space_group_name_H-M   'P 1'
#
loop_
_entity.id
_entity.type
_entity.pdbx_description
1 polymer ?
#
loop_
_entity_poly.entity_id
_entity_poly.type
_entity_poly.pdbx_seq_one_letter_code
_entity_poly.pdbx_strand_id
1 'polypeptide(L)'
;MQRMSVVRLVILCLACSSTHAVSKELLYSDSQKDKVVHNSGLKSEWSISRKALARHGDVYGTIDRVVLVKDKGRLFYRVYVRDGAAAPETFWIMLFDARTGKVTRNARVAEDEYWQRRDRDSRRATDRRPN
;
A
#
# COMPACT_ATOMS: atom_id res chain seq x y z
N MET A 1 -12.47 -43.18 -37.53
CA MET A 1 -11.51 -42.51 -36.62
C MET A 1 -11.90 -41.04 -36.49
N GLN A 2 -12.65 -40.64 -35.46
CA GLN A 2 -13.04 -39.24 -35.23
C GLN A 2 -13.69 -39.08 -33.83
N ARG A 3 -12.92 -39.19 -32.74
CA ARG A 3 -13.42 -38.92 -31.37
C ARG A 3 -12.41 -38.24 -30.43
N MET A 4 -11.29 -37.74 -30.93
CA MET A 4 -10.21 -37.19 -30.07
C MET A 4 -10.07 -35.65 -30.10
N SER A 5 -10.89 -34.91 -30.86
CA SER A 5 -10.74 -33.45 -30.96
C SER A 5 -11.50 -32.65 -29.88
N VAL A 6 -12.56 -33.19 -29.29
CA VAL A 6 -13.39 -32.41 -28.35
C VAL A 6 -12.78 -32.33 -26.96
N VAL A 7 -12.14 -33.43 -26.49
CA VAL A 7 -11.56 -33.49 -25.13
C VAL A 7 -10.35 -32.55 -24.98
N ARG A 8 -9.58 -32.32 -26.05
CA ARG A 8 -8.44 -31.39 -26.01
C ARG A 8 -8.87 -29.92 -25.95
N LEU A 9 -10.04 -29.57 -26.49
CA LEU A 9 -10.51 -28.19 -26.50
C LEU A 9 -11.01 -27.74 -25.12
N VAL A 10 -11.66 -28.63 -24.36
CA VAL A 10 -12.23 -28.32 -23.04
C VAL A 10 -11.15 -28.12 -21.97
N ILE A 11 -10.03 -28.84 -22.06
CA ILE A 11 -8.92 -28.70 -21.11
C ILE A 11 -8.19 -27.36 -21.31
N LEU A 12 -8.10 -26.87 -22.55
CA LEU A 12 -7.46 -25.59 -22.84
C LEU A 12 -8.27 -24.40 -22.30
N CYS A 13 -9.61 -24.47 -22.32
CA CYS A 13 -10.47 -23.40 -21.80
C CYS A 13 -10.50 -23.35 -20.26
N LEU A 14 -10.33 -24.47 -19.54
CA LEU A 14 -10.24 -24.44 -18.07
C LEU A 14 -8.89 -23.91 -17.55
N ALA A 15 -7.82 -24.04 -18.35
CA ALA A 15 -6.50 -23.54 -17.96
C ALA A 15 -6.35 -22.01 -18.08
N CYS A 16 -7.20 -21.34 -18.85
CA CYS A 16 -7.15 -19.88 -19.03
C CYS A 16 -7.92 -19.08 -17.97
N SER A 17 -8.70 -19.72 -17.10
CA SER A 17 -9.50 -19.04 -16.07
C SER A 17 -8.77 -18.76 -14.76
N SER A 18 -7.52 -19.23 -14.61
CA SER A 18 -6.85 -19.33 -13.31
C SER A 18 -5.83 -18.22 -12.99
N THR A 19 -5.64 -17.21 -13.84
CA THR A 19 -4.49 -16.31 -13.72
C THR A 19 -4.79 -14.84 -13.44
N HIS A 20 -5.89 -14.49 -12.78
CA HIS A 20 -6.00 -13.17 -12.11
C HIS A 20 -6.33 -13.32 -10.63
N ALA A 21 -5.59 -14.17 -9.91
CA ALA A 21 -5.40 -14.00 -8.48
C ALA A 21 -4.55 -12.72 -8.27
N VAL A 22 -5.14 -11.56 -8.52
CA VAL A 22 -4.59 -10.28 -8.08
C VAL A 22 -4.54 -10.41 -6.57
N SER A 23 -3.34 -10.67 -6.03
CA SER A 23 -3.08 -10.63 -4.60
C SER A 23 -3.53 -9.25 -4.13
N LYS A 24 -4.77 -9.16 -3.65
CA LYS A 24 -5.36 -7.90 -3.22
C LYS A 24 -4.59 -7.49 -1.98
N GLU A 25 -3.80 -6.45 -2.15
CA GLU A 25 -3.18 -5.74 -1.06
C GLU A 25 -4.23 -5.45 0.02
N LEU A 26 -3.99 -5.93 1.25
CA LEU A 26 -4.88 -5.74 2.39
C LEU A 26 -4.45 -4.49 3.15
N LEU A 27 -5.39 -3.61 3.49
CA LEU A 27 -5.14 -2.49 4.40
C LEU A 27 -5.74 -2.82 5.76
N TYR A 28 -4.96 -2.58 6.80
CA TYR A 28 -5.50 -2.63 8.16
C TYR A 28 -6.25 -1.35 8.47
N SER A 29 -7.37 -1.49 9.18
CA SER A 29 -8.08 -0.33 9.67
C SER A 29 -7.27 0.43 10.72
N ASP A 30 -7.58 1.71 10.94
CA ASP A 30 -6.92 2.50 11.98
C ASP A 30 -7.08 1.86 13.37
N SER A 31 -8.22 1.25 13.65
CA SER A 31 -8.46 0.52 14.91
C SER A 31 -7.70 -0.80 15.03
N GLN A 32 -7.39 -1.47 13.92
CA GLN A 32 -6.60 -2.71 13.90
C GLN A 32 -5.10 -2.42 13.97
N LYS A 33 -4.68 -1.28 13.40
CA LYS A 33 -3.28 -0.93 13.17
C LYS A 33 -2.45 -1.04 14.45
N ASP A 34 -2.88 -0.42 15.53
CA ASP A 34 -2.12 -0.41 16.80
C ASP A 34 -1.95 -1.81 17.38
N LYS A 35 -3.01 -2.63 17.33
CA LYS A 35 -2.97 -4.03 17.78
C LYS A 35 -2.00 -4.86 16.95
N VAL A 36 -2.01 -4.69 15.62
CA VAL A 36 -1.10 -5.42 14.71
C VAL A 36 0.35 -5.00 14.95
N VAL A 37 0.59 -3.70 15.11
CA VAL A 37 1.92 -3.14 15.40
C VAL A 37 2.49 -3.70 16.69
N HIS A 38 1.68 -3.69 17.75
CA HIS A 38 2.09 -4.23 19.05
C HIS A 38 2.34 -5.74 18.99
N ASN A 39 1.37 -6.53 18.51
CA ASN A 39 1.44 -7.99 18.49
C ASN A 39 2.56 -8.53 17.60
N SER A 40 2.93 -7.79 16.55
CA SER A 40 3.94 -8.24 15.57
C SER A 40 5.32 -7.60 15.78
N GLY A 41 5.49 -6.79 16.83
CA GLY A 41 6.75 -6.10 17.13
C GLY A 41 7.22 -5.16 16.01
N LEU A 42 6.29 -4.45 15.36
CA LEU A 42 6.60 -3.55 14.25
C LEU A 42 7.13 -2.20 14.76
N LYS A 43 7.78 -1.44 13.87
CA LYS A 43 8.11 -0.05 14.17
C LYS A 43 6.83 0.75 14.33
N SER A 44 6.77 1.63 15.32
CA SER A 44 5.61 2.50 15.52
C SER A 44 5.42 3.45 14.35
N GLU A 45 4.17 3.83 14.08
CA GLU A 45 3.85 4.83 13.07
C GLU A 45 4.63 6.13 13.30
N TRP A 46 4.70 6.59 14.55
CA TRP A 46 5.46 7.79 14.90
C TRP A 46 6.93 7.71 14.47
N SER A 47 7.58 6.55 14.64
CA SER A 47 8.97 6.37 14.18
C SER A 47 9.08 6.43 12.66
N ILE A 48 8.10 5.90 11.93
CA ILE A 48 8.04 5.91 10.47
C ILE A 48 7.77 7.33 9.95
N SER A 49 6.82 8.03 10.56
CA SER A 49 6.47 9.41 10.22
C SER A 49 7.69 10.33 10.32
N ARG A 50 8.45 10.27 11.42
CA ARG A 50 9.69 11.05 11.55
C ARG A 50 10.73 10.70 10.47
N LYS A 51 10.86 9.43 10.11
CA LYS A 51 11.77 9.02 9.03
C LYS A 51 11.33 9.49 7.64
N ALA A 52 10.02 9.61 7.42
CA ALA A 52 9.47 10.15 6.18
C ALA A 52 9.73 11.66 6.07
N LEU A 53 9.46 12.41 7.14
CA LEU A 53 9.72 13.85 7.19
C LEU A 53 11.20 14.18 7.04
N ALA A 54 12.09 13.45 7.72
CA ALA A 54 13.53 13.68 7.66
C ALA A 54 14.11 13.52 6.25
N ARG A 55 13.42 12.79 5.37
CA ARG A 55 13.79 12.63 3.95
C ARG A 55 13.32 13.78 3.06
N HIS A 56 12.31 14.51 3.47
CA HIS A 56 11.67 15.59 2.69
C HIS A 56 11.87 16.96 3.35
N GLY A 57 12.88 17.09 4.22
CA GLY A 57 13.18 18.30 4.96
C GLY A 57 12.11 18.58 6.02
N ASP A 58 12.35 18.14 7.26
CA ASP A 58 11.45 18.14 8.42
C ASP A 58 10.60 19.42 8.65
N VAL A 59 10.97 20.54 8.04
CA VAL A 59 10.33 21.86 8.14
C VAL A 59 9.18 22.05 7.14
N TYR A 60 9.28 21.49 5.93
CA TYR A 60 8.32 21.74 4.83
C TYR A 60 7.48 20.51 4.47
N GLY A 61 7.90 19.32 4.93
CA GLY A 61 7.14 18.08 4.75
C GLY A 61 5.89 18.04 5.62
N THR A 62 4.74 17.73 5.01
CA THR A 62 3.48 17.44 5.71
C THR A 62 3.07 16.01 5.43
N ILE A 63 2.82 15.21 6.48
CA ILE A 63 2.24 13.87 6.32
C ILE A 63 0.72 13.99 6.32
N ASP A 64 0.09 13.70 5.19
CA ASP A 64 -1.37 13.75 5.09
C ASP A 64 -2.03 12.45 5.55
N ARG A 65 -1.34 11.30 5.43
CA ARG A 65 -1.86 9.99 5.83
C ARG A 65 -0.77 8.94 5.99
N VAL A 66 -0.97 8.03 6.95
CA VAL A 66 -0.20 6.79 7.07
C VAL A 66 -1.16 5.59 7.19
N VAL A 67 -1.00 4.60 6.32
CA VAL A 67 -1.75 3.33 6.37
C VAL A 67 -0.81 2.14 6.50
N LEU A 68 -1.27 1.10 7.21
CA LEU A 68 -0.56 -0.17 7.32
C LEU A 68 -1.14 -1.16 6.30
N VAL A 69 -0.24 -1.69 5.48
CA VAL A 69 -0.55 -2.50 4.31
C VAL A 69 0.08 -3.88 4.47
N LYS A 70 -0.68 -4.94 4.17
CA LYS A 70 -0.15 -6.29 3.97
C LYS A 70 -0.13 -6.61 2.48
N ASP A 71 1.07 -6.87 1.97
CA ASP A 71 1.28 -7.34 0.61
C ASP A 71 2.21 -8.56 0.63
N LYS A 72 1.78 -9.66 -0.04
CA LYS A 72 2.52 -10.93 -0.13
C LYS A 72 3.08 -11.42 1.23
N GLY A 73 2.28 -11.30 2.29
CA GLY A 73 2.66 -11.73 3.65
C GLY A 73 3.59 -10.78 4.41
N ARG A 74 4.02 -9.68 3.80
CA ARG A 74 4.85 -8.65 4.42
C ARG A 74 4.01 -7.44 4.78
N LEU A 75 4.45 -6.71 5.81
CA LEU A 75 3.78 -5.52 6.30
C LEU A 75 4.58 -4.28 5.93
N PHE A 76 3.89 -3.27 5.43
CA PHE A 76 4.46 -2.01 5.00
C PHE A 76 3.65 -0.84 5.51
N TYR A 77 4.33 0.25 5.85
CA TYR A 77 3.70 1.54 5.99
C TYR A 77 3.72 2.25 4.65
N ARG A 78 2.55 2.63 4.15
CA ARG A 78 2.44 3.59 3.06
C ARG A 78 2.20 4.97 3.67
N VAL A 79 3.10 5.89 3.34
CA VAL A 79 3.11 7.26 3.88
C VAL A 79 2.90 8.23 2.72
N TYR A 80 1.94 9.13 2.89
CA TYR A 80 1.61 10.19 1.95
C TYR A 80 2.20 11.51 2.46
N VAL A 81 3.13 12.07 1.70
CA VAL A 81 3.86 13.29 2.07
C VAL A 81 3.67 14.35 0.99
N ARG A 82 3.22 15.55 1.40
CA ARG A 82 3.40 16.78 0.63
C ARG A 82 4.66 17.48 1.06
N ASP A 83 5.41 18.00 0.11
CA ASP A 83 6.59 18.81 0.33
C ASP A 83 6.36 20.19 -0.31
N GLY A 84 6.21 21.19 0.56
CA GLY A 84 5.97 22.59 0.20
C GLY A 84 7.23 23.44 0.06
N ALA A 85 8.43 22.85 0.10
CA ALA A 85 9.67 23.60 -0.06
C ALA A 85 9.82 24.21 -1.47
N ALA A 86 9.15 23.63 -2.47
CA ALA A 86 9.13 24.09 -3.84
C ALA A 86 7.71 24.50 -4.26
N ALA A 87 7.61 25.50 -5.14
CA ALA A 87 6.37 25.87 -5.82
C ALA A 87 6.46 25.44 -7.31
N PRO A 88 5.50 24.66 -7.84
CA PRO A 88 4.36 24.05 -7.13
C PRO A 88 4.81 22.96 -6.14
N GLU A 89 3.97 22.71 -5.12
CA GLU A 89 4.19 21.65 -4.12
C GLU A 89 4.46 20.30 -4.80
N THR A 90 5.23 19.43 -4.13
CA THR A 90 5.51 18.09 -4.64
C THR A 90 4.87 17.02 -3.77
N PHE A 91 4.37 15.96 -4.42
CA PHE A 91 3.54 14.93 -3.78
C PHE A 91 4.26 13.59 -3.84
N TRP A 92 4.39 12.93 -2.69
CA TRP A 92 5.22 11.74 -2.53
C TRP A 92 4.45 10.61 -1.84
N ILE A 93 4.58 9.41 -2.40
CA ILE A 93 4.08 8.18 -1.78
C ILE A 93 5.28 7.30 -1.46
N MET A 94 5.51 7.10 -0.17
CA MET A 94 6.62 6.30 0.35
C MET A 94 6.10 4.97 0.89
N LEU A 95 6.89 3.92 0.72
CA LEU A 95 6.62 2.60 1.29
C LEU A 95 7.78 2.19 2.19
N PHE A 96 7.51 2.00 3.48
CA PHE A 96 8.48 1.53 4.46
C PHE A 96 8.15 0.10 4.87
N ASP A 97 9.15 -0.78 4.91
CA ASP A 97 8.99 -2.09 5.52
C ASP A 97 8.69 -1.93 7.02
N ALA A 98 7.56 -2.45 7.50
CA ALA A 98 7.06 -2.16 8.85
C ALA A 98 7.93 -2.78 9.96
N ARG A 99 8.69 -3.84 9.65
CA ARG A 99 9.56 -4.51 10.62
C ARG A 99 10.90 -3.79 10.76
N THR A 100 11.52 -3.46 9.64
CA THR A 100 12.85 -2.83 9.61
C THR A 100 12.79 -1.30 9.69
N GLY A 101 11.67 -0.71 9.26
CA GLY A 101 11.52 0.74 9.06
C GLY A 101 12.43 1.28 7.98
N LYS A 102 12.90 0.44 7.04
CA LYS A 102 13.66 0.85 5.85
C LYS A 102 12.69 1.24 4.73
N VAL A 103 13.04 2.29 3.98
CA VAL A 103 12.30 2.64 2.77
C VAL A 103 12.51 1.56 1.72
N THR A 104 11.43 1.14 1.09
CA THR A 104 11.39 0.14 0.02
C THR A 104 10.94 0.74 -1.30
N ARG A 105 10.15 1.81 -1.25
CA ARG A 105 9.78 2.64 -2.40
C ARG A 105 9.67 4.09 -1.97
N ASN A 106 10.13 5.00 -2.82
CA ASN A 106 9.90 6.43 -2.68
C ASN A 106 9.59 6.98 -4.07
N ALA A 107 8.38 7.46 -4.30
CA ALA A 107 7.94 7.90 -5.61
C ALA A 107 7.27 9.27 -5.51
N ARG A 108 7.75 10.21 -6.34
CA ARG A 108 7.00 11.42 -6.67
C ARG A 108 5.87 11.03 -7.60
N VAL A 109 4.68 11.56 -7.34
CA VAL A 109 3.46 11.30 -8.12
C VAL A 109 2.83 12.63 -8.52
N ALA A 110 1.92 12.58 -9.49
CA ALA A 110 1.06 13.72 -9.80
C ALA A 110 0.08 13.98 -8.65
N GLU A 111 -0.35 15.23 -8.51
CA GLU A 111 -1.24 15.66 -7.42
C GLU A 111 -2.60 14.94 -7.44
N ASP A 112 -3.18 14.78 -8.62
CA ASP A 112 -4.45 14.09 -8.82
C ASP A 112 -4.36 12.61 -8.42
N GLU A 113 -3.31 11.91 -8.86
CA GLU A 113 -3.03 10.53 -8.46
C GLU A 113 -2.84 10.43 -6.94
N TYR A 114 -2.11 11.38 -6.34
CA TYR A 114 -1.84 11.43 -4.91
C TYR A 114 -3.14 11.48 -4.11
N TRP A 115 -3.98 12.49 -4.36
CA TRP A 115 -5.22 12.68 -3.61
C TRP A 115 -6.20 11.53 -3.80
N GLN A 116 -6.41 11.10 -5.06
CA GLN A 116 -7.29 9.96 -5.34
C GLN A 116 -6.86 8.69 -4.60
N ARG A 117 -5.55 8.40 -4.59
CA ARG A 117 -5.01 7.20 -3.95
C ARG A 117 -5.04 7.31 -2.44
N ARG A 118 -4.67 8.45 -1.87
CA ARG A 118 -4.74 8.76 -0.44
C ARG A 118 -6.16 8.60 0.10
N ASP A 119 -7.15 9.15 -0.59
CA ASP A 119 -8.55 9.10 -0.15
C ASP A 119 -9.17 7.72 -0.30
N ARG A 120 -8.79 6.98 -1.34
CA ARG A 120 -9.18 5.57 -1.47
C ARG A 120 -8.61 4.72 -0.33
N ASP A 121 -7.34 4.90 0.00
CA ASP A 121 -6.70 4.16 1.09
C ASP A 121 -7.26 4.56 2.46
N SER A 122 -7.53 5.85 2.69
CA SER A 122 -8.21 6.34 3.89
C SER A 122 -9.58 5.69 4.05
N ARG A 123 -10.42 5.68 3.01
CA ARG A 123 -11.74 5.02 3.06
C ARG A 123 -11.61 3.53 3.41
N ARG A 124 -10.69 2.82 2.76
CA ARG A 124 -10.45 1.39 3.03
C ARG A 124 -9.93 1.12 4.45
N ALA A 125 -9.16 2.04 5.02
CA ALA A 125 -8.63 1.94 6.38
C ALA A 125 -9.63 2.44 7.45
N THR A 126 -10.69 3.14 7.06
CA THR A 126 -11.77 3.56 7.97
C THR A 126 -12.97 2.60 7.91
N ASP A 127 -13.23 1.98 6.76
CA ASP A 127 -14.33 1.05 6.59
C ASP A 127 -14.18 -0.17 7.50
N ARG A 128 -15.11 -0.28 8.47
CA ARG A 128 -15.15 -1.33 9.50
C ARG A 128 -15.59 -2.71 9.00
N ARG A 129 -15.83 -2.87 7.70
CA ARG A 129 -16.24 -4.16 7.14
C ARG A 129 -15.01 -5.09 7.10
N PRO A 130 -15.11 -6.33 7.60
CA PRO A 130 -14.02 -7.28 7.46
C PRO A 130 -13.75 -7.49 5.97
N ASN A 131 -12.55 -7.13 5.52
CA ASN A 131 -12.01 -7.47 4.21
C ASN A 131 -10.99 -8.59 4.36
#